data_AF-A0A0Q8JFP3-F1
#
_entry.id   AF-A0A0Q8JFP3-F1
#
_cell.length_a   1.000
_cell.length_b   1.000
_cell.length_c   1.000
_cell.angle_alpha   90.00
_cell.angle_beta   90.00
_cell.angle_gamma   90.00
#
_symmetry.space_group_name_H-M   'P 1'
#
loop_
_entity.id
_entity.type
_entity.pdbx_description
1 polymer ?
#
loop_
_entity_poly.entity_id
_entity_poly.type
_entity_poly.pdbx_seq_one_letter_code
_entity_poly.pdbx_strand_id
1 'polypeptide(L)'
;MKEQPKQGSLALAIVGSIIAGIVWFRRHDPPSDDSPFIAVMTCLSFLLFVLYVGGSILFPDLWSKRGKDSARRRVALQRRRIGGFTWSHKQCLRIDQEGIFETRLGMIAWSQVLGLSAQTLIVNDVEMPLLRVYLRDPWRYLENETSALMAYGYRMQLARDARHGRIDIVTRPYRVDVETACEIARELRKDCAEPWIEDWSAATSAAVVEQRLREFELLAATQLEAPPPTPAVRATLQADSRQHSASG
;
A
#
# COMPACT_ATOMS: atom_id res chain seq x y z
N MET A 1 -6.24 31.17 5.61
CA MET A 1 -6.31 31.79 4.26
C MET A 1 -5.01 31.46 3.56
N LYS A 2 -5.04 30.68 2.47
CA LYS A 2 -3.83 30.32 1.70
C LYS A 2 -3.73 31.30 0.53
N GLU A 3 -2.68 32.11 0.52
CA GLU A 3 -2.40 33.05 -0.56
C GLU A 3 -2.08 32.29 -1.86
N GLN A 4 -2.81 32.60 -2.93
CA GLN A 4 -2.47 32.13 -4.26
C GLN A 4 -1.18 32.84 -4.73
N PRO A 5 -0.19 32.11 -5.28
CA PRO A 5 0.97 32.75 -5.88
C PRO A 5 0.51 33.57 -7.10
N LYS A 6 0.83 34.86 -7.09
CA LYS A 6 0.48 35.83 -8.14
C LYS A 6 1.02 35.35 -9.50
N GLN A 7 0.13 35.23 -10.49
CA GLN A 7 0.40 34.79 -11.86
C GLN A 7 1.61 35.47 -12.53
N GLY A 8 2.00 36.68 -12.07
CA GLY A 8 3.20 37.38 -12.54
C GLY A 8 4.53 36.65 -12.29
N SER A 9 4.62 35.81 -11.24
CA SER A 9 5.87 35.10 -10.92
C SER A 9 6.18 33.96 -11.89
N LEU A 10 5.16 33.36 -12.51
CA LEU A 10 5.31 32.22 -13.40
C LEU A 10 5.68 32.66 -14.82
N ALA A 11 5.09 33.77 -15.30
CA ALA A 11 5.47 34.37 -16.57
C ALA A 11 6.93 34.86 -16.57
N LEU A 12 7.41 35.44 -15.47
CA LEU A 12 8.80 35.85 -15.31
C LEU A 12 9.78 34.67 -15.33
N ALA A 13 9.42 33.54 -14.72
CA ALA A 13 10.25 32.34 -14.74
C ALA A 13 10.38 31.73 -16.14
N ILE A 14 9.30 31.74 -16.92
CA ILE A 14 9.30 31.25 -18.31
C ILE A 14 10.17 32.15 -19.19
N VAL A 15 9.98 33.47 -19.11
CA VAL A 15 10.77 34.43 -19.89
C VAL A 15 12.25 34.36 -19.51
N GLY A 16 12.57 34.23 -18.21
CA GLY A 16 13.94 34.06 -17.74
C GLY A 16 14.61 32.78 -18.27
N SER A 17 13.87 31.67 -18.31
CA SER A 17 14.37 30.38 -18.84
C SER A 17 14.63 30.44 -20.35
N ILE A 18 13.76 31.10 -21.12
CA ILE A 18 13.93 31.27 -22.57
C ILE A 18 15.16 32.15 -22.88
N ILE A 19 15.32 33.27 -22.15
CA ILE A 19 16.47 34.16 -22.35
C ILE A 19 17.78 33.45 -21.97
N ALA A 20 17.80 32.71 -20.86
CA ALA A 20 18.97 31.92 -20.45
C ALA A 20 19.35 30.86 -21.51
N GLY A 21 18.36 30.18 -22.08
CA GLY A 21 18.56 29.21 -23.16
C GLY A 21 19.12 29.83 -24.44
N ILE A 22 18.60 30.99 -24.86
CA ILE A 22 19.09 31.72 -26.05
C ILE A 22 20.51 32.24 -25.84
N VAL A 23 20.83 32.77 -24.65
CA VAL A 23 22.18 33.27 -24.33
C VAL A 23 23.18 32.13 -24.26
N TRP A 24 22.82 30.98 -23.70
CA TRP A 24 23.67 29.79 -23.70
C TRP A 24 23.93 29.29 -25.12
N PHE A 25 22.89 29.19 -25.96
CA PHE A 25 23.02 28.75 -27.34
C PHE A 25 23.89 29.69 -28.19
N ARG A 26 23.79 31.01 -27.98
CA ARG A 26 24.63 31.99 -28.70
C ARG A 26 26.08 32.04 -28.23
N ARG A 27 26.38 31.62 -27.01
CA ARG A 27 27.75 31.56 -26.46
C ARG A 27 28.38 30.17 -26.62
N HIS A 28 27.63 29.20 -27.12
CA HIS A 28 28.19 27.89 -27.40
C HIS A 28 28.94 27.94 -28.73
N ASP A 29 30.18 28.42 -28.68
CA ASP A 29 31.13 28.17 -29.76
C ASP A 29 31.41 26.66 -29.78
N PRO A 30 31.12 25.96 -30.89
CA PRO A 30 31.39 24.53 -30.97
C PRO A 30 32.91 24.33 -30.87
N PRO A 31 33.39 23.50 -29.93
CA PRO A 31 34.80 23.13 -29.91
C PRO A 31 35.16 22.48 -31.24
N SER A 32 36.25 22.94 -31.85
CA SER A 32 36.60 22.72 -33.26
C SER A 32 37.02 21.29 -33.63
N ASP A 33 36.67 20.28 -32.82
CA ASP A 33 37.00 18.87 -33.07
C ASP A 33 35.90 17.88 -32.63
N ASP A 34 34.73 18.36 -32.18
CA ASP A 34 33.67 17.45 -31.73
C ASP A 34 32.80 16.94 -32.87
N SER A 35 32.68 15.61 -32.94
CA SER A 35 31.89 14.88 -33.92
C SER A 35 30.46 15.44 -34.01
N PRO A 36 29.85 15.52 -35.22
CA PRO A 36 28.49 16.04 -35.42
C PRO A 36 27.44 15.31 -34.57
N PHE A 37 27.76 14.10 -34.11
CA PHE A 37 26.95 13.32 -33.20
C PHE A 37 26.75 13.99 -31.82
N ILE A 38 27.80 14.60 -31.24
CA ILE A 38 27.71 15.24 -29.93
C ILE A 38 26.80 16.48 -30.00
N ALA A 39 26.94 17.28 -31.06
CA ALA A 39 26.08 18.44 -31.31
C ALA A 39 24.61 18.04 -31.52
N VAL A 40 24.35 16.93 -32.22
CA VAL A 40 22.99 16.40 -32.39
C VAL A 40 22.41 15.92 -31.05
N MET A 41 23.21 15.21 -30.24
CA MET A 41 22.76 14.69 -28.95
C MET A 41 22.50 15.78 -27.92
N THR A 42 23.31 16.85 -27.88
CA THR A 42 23.06 18.01 -27.00
C THR A 42 21.84 18.79 -27.45
N CYS A 43 21.64 18.97 -28.76
CA CYS A 43 20.44 19.62 -29.30
C CYS A 43 19.16 18.80 -29.00
N LEU A 44 19.21 17.47 -29.16
CA LEU A 44 18.11 16.57 -28.82
C LEU A 44 17.79 16.62 -27.31
N SER A 45 18.82 16.58 -26.46
CA SER A 45 18.66 16.62 -25.00
C SER A 45 18.03 17.94 -24.54
N PHE A 46 18.46 19.05 -25.14
CA PHE A 46 17.88 20.36 -24.87
C PHE A 46 16.42 20.45 -25.34
N LEU A 47 16.11 19.91 -26.53
CA LEU A 47 14.75 19.90 -27.07
C LEU A 47 13.81 19.03 -26.21
N LEU A 48 14.27 17.87 -25.74
CA LEU A 48 13.54 17.02 -24.79
C LEU A 48 13.33 17.72 -23.45
N PHE A 49 14.34 18.45 -22.95
CA PHE A 49 14.22 19.24 -21.72
C PHE A 49 13.19 20.37 -21.87
N VAL A 50 13.20 21.10 -22.99
CA VAL A 50 12.21 22.15 -23.28
C VAL A 50 10.82 21.56 -23.44
N LEU A 51 10.66 20.41 -24.09
CA LEU A 51 9.38 19.70 -24.17
C LEU A 51 8.89 19.22 -22.80
N TYR A 52 9.80 18.72 -21.96
CA TYR A 52 9.48 18.26 -20.61
C TYR A 52 9.04 19.43 -19.71
N VAL A 53 9.81 20.51 -19.66
CA VAL A 53 9.52 21.69 -18.83
C VAL A 53 8.32 22.46 -19.40
N GLY A 54 8.30 22.70 -20.71
CA GLY A 54 7.21 23.37 -21.41
C GLY A 54 5.90 22.58 -21.34
N GLY A 55 5.97 21.26 -21.51
CA GLY A 55 4.83 20.35 -21.34
C GLY A 55 4.31 20.32 -19.89
N SER A 56 5.20 20.36 -18.90
CA SER A 56 4.82 20.43 -17.48
C SER A 56 4.12 21.75 -17.11
N ILE A 57 4.41 22.83 -17.83
CA ILE A 57 3.83 24.17 -17.62
C ILE A 57 2.53 24.37 -18.41
N LEU A 58 2.45 23.90 -19.67
CA LEU A 58 1.24 24.03 -20.50
C LEU A 58 0.15 23.02 -20.13
N PHE A 59 0.52 21.84 -19.63
CA PHE A 59 -0.42 20.79 -19.24
C PHE A 59 -0.23 20.35 -17.79
N PRO A 60 -0.37 21.26 -16.81
CA PRO A 60 -0.19 20.92 -15.40
C PRO A 60 -1.20 19.86 -14.93
N ASP A 61 -2.35 19.75 -15.61
CA ASP A 61 -3.42 18.79 -15.30
C ASP A 61 -3.25 17.40 -15.93
N LEU A 62 -2.33 17.20 -16.87
CA LEU A 62 -2.02 15.86 -17.39
C LEU A 62 -1.19 15.04 -16.38
N TRP A 63 -0.40 15.70 -15.54
CA TRP A 63 0.36 15.07 -14.46
C TRP A 63 -0.34 15.21 -13.09
N SER A 64 -1.22 16.20 -12.88
CA SER A 64 -1.96 16.37 -11.61
C SER A 64 -3.09 15.35 -11.39
N LYS A 65 -3.59 14.67 -12.44
CA LYS A 65 -4.64 13.65 -12.33
C LYS A 65 -4.23 12.45 -11.47
N ARG A 66 -2.96 12.00 -11.55
CA ARG A 66 -2.46 10.88 -10.71
C ARG A 66 -2.46 11.20 -9.21
N GLY A 67 -2.24 12.48 -8.84
CA GLY A 67 -2.22 12.93 -7.45
C GLY A 67 -3.60 13.28 -6.90
N LYS A 68 -4.45 13.98 -7.68
CA LYS A 68 -5.80 14.37 -7.24
C LYS A 68 -6.75 13.18 -7.13
N ASP A 69 -6.60 12.15 -7.98
CA ASP A 69 -7.34 10.91 -7.85
C ASP A 69 -6.90 10.12 -6.61
N SER A 70 -5.64 10.22 -6.18
CA SER A 70 -5.18 9.61 -4.92
C SER A 70 -5.69 10.33 -3.67
N ALA A 71 -5.91 11.65 -3.72
CA ALA A 71 -6.44 12.44 -2.60
C ALA A 71 -7.97 12.33 -2.51
N ARG A 72 -8.68 12.34 -3.65
CA ARG A 72 -10.11 12.00 -3.70
C ARG A 72 -10.37 10.52 -3.40
N ARG A 73 -9.49 9.60 -3.83
CA ARG A 73 -9.45 8.21 -3.34
C ARG A 73 -9.29 8.26 -1.83
N ARG A 74 -8.21 8.83 -1.26
CA ARG A 74 -7.96 8.86 0.19
C ARG A 74 -9.12 9.43 1.02
N VAL A 75 -9.80 10.47 0.56
CA VAL A 75 -11.01 11.01 1.23
C VAL A 75 -12.23 10.09 1.07
N ALA A 76 -12.35 9.37 -0.05
CA ALA A 76 -13.31 8.28 -0.22
C ALA A 76 -12.94 7.01 0.58
N LEU A 77 -11.64 6.74 0.80
CA LEU A 77 -11.11 5.62 1.61
C LEU A 77 -11.35 5.87 3.10
N GLN A 78 -11.31 7.14 3.53
CA GLN A 78 -11.63 7.54 4.89
C GLN A 78 -13.12 7.40 5.25
N ARG A 79 -14.02 7.25 4.26
CA ARG A 79 -15.38 6.76 4.48
C ARG A 79 -15.39 5.22 4.38
N ARG A 80 -14.72 4.59 5.35
CA ARG A 80 -14.46 3.15 5.55
C ARG A 80 -15.65 2.22 5.24
N ARG A 81 -15.83 1.84 3.96
CA ARG A 81 -16.45 0.58 3.49
C ARG A 81 -16.28 0.51 1.98
N ILE A 82 -15.32 -0.26 1.46
CA ILE A 82 -15.51 -0.74 0.07
C ILE A 82 -16.56 -1.83 0.20
N GLY A 83 -17.69 -1.68 -0.48
CA GLY A 83 -18.77 -2.66 -0.48
C GLY A 83 -19.36 -2.72 -1.88
N GLY A 84 -18.89 -3.66 -2.70
CA GLY A 84 -19.45 -3.88 -4.04
C GLY A 84 -20.64 -4.82 -3.94
N PHE A 85 -21.86 -4.30 -3.95
CA PHE A 85 -23.05 -5.14 -4.13
C PHE A 85 -23.23 -5.45 -5.61
N THR A 86 -23.41 -6.74 -5.93
CA THR A 86 -23.94 -7.14 -7.24
C THR A 86 -25.35 -6.59 -7.45
N TRP A 87 -25.78 -6.45 -8.71
CA TRP A 87 -27.15 -6.05 -9.08
C TRP A 87 -28.25 -6.89 -8.40
N SER A 88 -27.94 -8.11 -7.97
CA SER A 88 -28.88 -9.00 -7.28
C SER A 88 -28.77 -9.00 -5.75
N HIS A 89 -27.88 -8.21 -5.14
CA HIS A 89 -27.53 -8.26 -3.70
C HIS A 89 -27.04 -9.63 -3.19
N LYS A 90 -26.87 -10.63 -4.06
CA LYS A 90 -26.48 -12.00 -3.69
C LYS A 90 -24.97 -12.18 -3.48
N GLN A 91 -24.17 -11.23 -3.92
CA GLN A 91 -22.71 -11.26 -3.82
C GLN A 91 -22.23 -9.88 -3.35
N CYS A 92 -21.44 -9.88 -2.29
CA CYS A 92 -20.86 -8.73 -1.62
C CYS A 92 -19.39 -9.01 -1.33
N LEU A 93 -18.52 -8.06 -1.68
CA LEU A 93 -17.16 -7.94 -1.18
C LEU A 93 -17.10 -6.66 -0.35
N ARG A 94 -16.88 -6.82 0.96
CA ARG A 94 -16.73 -5.73 1.92
C ARG A 94 -15.33 -5.74 2.52
N ILE A 95 -14.65 -4.59 2.53
CA ILE A 95 -13.36 -4.41 3.20
C ILE A 95 -13.49 -3.24 4.18
N ASP A 96 -13.27 -3.51 5.47
CA ASP A 96 -13.38 -2.52 6.55
C ASP A 96 -12.49 -2.87 7.75
N GLN A 97 -12.74 -2.26 8.91
CA GLN A 97 -11.92 -2.42 10.12
C GLN A 97 -11.95 -3.83 10.72
N GLU A 98 -12.99 -4.62 10.43
CA GLU A 98 -13.12 -5.97 10.97
C GLU A 98 -12.29 -6.96 10.13
N GLY A 99 -12.21 -6.71 8.82
CA GLY A 99 -11.55 -7.61 7.90
C GLY A 99 -12.04 -7.49 6.46
N ILE A 100 -11.92 -8.61 5.75
CA ILE A 100 -12.43 -8.80 4.39
C ILE A 100 -13.63 -9.74 4.49
N PHE A 101 -14.82 -9.25 4.20
CA PHE A 101 -16.01 -10.06 4.06
C PHE A 101 -16.28 -10.36 2.59
N GLU A 102 -16.41 -11.63 2.25
CA GLU A 102 -16.85 -12.07 0.93
C GLU A 102 -17.99 -13.06 1.12
N THR A 103 -19.04 -12.98 0.31
CA THR A 103 -20.29 -13.73 0.56
C THR A 103 -20.12 -15.25 0.69
N ARG A 104 -19.14 -15.83 0.01
CA ARG A 104 -18.90 -17.28 -0.03
C ARG A 104 -17.89 -17.72 1.04
N LEU A 105 -16.91 -16.88 1.37
CA LEU A 105 -15.86 -17.14 2.36
C LEU A 105 -16.25 -16.70 3.78
N GLY A 106 -17.23 -15.81 3.90
CA GLY A 106 -17.57 -15.16 5.17
C GLY A 106 -16.59 -14.04 5.53
N MET A 107 -16.47 -13.75 6.82
CA MET A 107 -15.57 -12.72 7.34
C MET A 107 -14.16 -13.28 7.59
N ILE A 108 -13.18 -12.77 6.85
CA ILE A 108 -11.75 -12.99 7.08
C ILE A 108 -11.23 -11.85 7.96
N ALA A 109 -11.04 -12.13 9.24
CA ALA A 109 -10.54 -11.14 10.19
C ALA A 109 -9.09 -10.74 9.88
N TRP A 110 -8.71 -9.49 10.15
CA TRP A 110 -7.33 -9.01 9.91
C TRP A 110 -6.25 -9.80 10.63
N SER A 111 -6.57 -10.33 11.83
CA SER A 111 -5.67 -11.20 12.60
C SER A 111 -5.27 -12.49 11.87
N GLN A 112 -6.09 -12.91 10.89
CA GLN A 112 -5.85 -14.11 10.08
C GLN A 112 -5.08 -13.79 8.80
N VAL A 113 -5.01 -12.52 8.40
CA VAL A 113 -4.34 -12.09 7.18
C VAL A 113 -2.85 -11.87 7.45
N LEU A 114 -2.03 -12.64 6.75
CA LEU A 114 -0.56 -12.57 6.78
C LEU A 114 0.01 -11.76 5.62
N GLY A 115 -0.67 -11.69 4.48
CA GLY A 115 -0.16 -11.05 3.27
C GLY A 115 -1.27 -10.72 2.28
N LEU A 116 -1.07 -9.68 1.48
CA LEU A 116 -2.03 -9.20 0.47
C LEU A 116 -1.32 -8.83 -0.82
N SER A 117 -1.86 -9.25 -1.95
CA SER A 117 -1.33 -8.92 -3.27
C SER A 117 -2.47 -8.76 -4.28
N ALA A 118 -2.37 -7.74 -5.14
CA ALA A 118 -3.23 -7.61 -6.31
C ALA A 118 -2.60 -8.36 -7.49
N GLN A 119 -3.38 -9.20 -8.17
CA GLN A 119 -2.93 -9.96 -9.32
C GLN A 119 -3.97 -10.03 -10.43
N THR A 120 -3.52 -10.36 -11.63
CA THR A 120 -4.38 -10.71 -12.75
C THR A 120 -4.06 -12.13 -13.20
N LEU A 121 -5.05 -13.00 -13.16
CA LEU A 121 -4.96 -14.35 -13.73
C LEU A 121 -5.57 -14.32 -15.13
N ILE A 122 -4.91 -14.91 -16.12
CA ILE A 122 -5.45 -15.04 -17.48
C ILE A 122 -5.99 -16.46 -17.64
N VAL A 123 -7.29 -16.61 -17.89
CA VAL A 123 -7.94 -17.91 -18.14
C VAL A 123 -8.70 -17.81 -19.46
N ASN A 124 -8.34 -18.62 -20.45
CA ASN A 124 -8.97 -18.60 -21.79
C ASN A 124 -9.02 -17.18 -22.40
N ASP A 125 -7.89 -16.46 -22.37
CA ASP A 125 -7.75 -15.06 -22.81
C ASP A 125 -8.63 -14.03 -22.08
N VAL A 126 -9.28 -14.45 -20.99
CA VAL A 126 -10.02 -13.56 -20.11
C VAL A 126 -9.15 -13.22 -18.91
N GLU A 127 -8.78 -11.95 -18.79
CA GLU A 127 -8.16 -11.43 -17.57
C GLU A 127 -9.13 -11.59 -16.40
N MET A 128 -8.66 -11.98 -15.24
CA MET A 128 -9.43 -12.09 -14.01
C MET A 128 -8.65 -11.37 -12.90
N PRO A 129 -9.08 -10.17 -12.49
CA PRO A 129 -8.43 -9.47 -11.39
C PRO A 129 -8.75 -10.16 -10.06
N LEU A 130 -7.70 -10.47 -9.29
CA LEU A 130 -7.71 -11.28 -8.08
C LEU A 130 -7.06 -10.52 -6.93
N LEU A 131 -7.82 -10.34 -5.85
CA LEU A 131 -7.25 -10.00 -4.56
C LEU A 131 -6.76 -11.30 -3.91
N ARG A 132 -5.45 -11.49 -3.90
CA ARG A 132 -4.81 -12.66 -3.29
C ARG A 132 -4.49 -12.37 -1.83
N VAL A 133 -5.04 -13.22 -0.96
CA VAL A 133 -4.94 -13.10 0.50
C VAL A 133 -4.19 -14.31 1.04
N TYR A 134 -3.09 -14.07 1.74
CA TYR A 134 -2.35 -15.10 2.46
C TYR A 134 -2.84 -15.18 3.90
N LEU A 135 -3.17 -16.38 4.36
CA LEU A 135 -3.90 -16.64 5.60
C LEU A 135 -3.12 -17.57 6.53
N ARG A 136 -3.28 -17.32 7.83
CA ARG A 136 -2.76 -18.19 8.90
C ARG A 136 -3.41 -19.55 8.97
N ASP A 137 -4.69 -19.63 8.65
CA ASP A 137 -5.50 -20.84 8.61
C ASP A 137 -6.51 -20.71 7.47
N PRO A 138 -6.12 -21.14 6.25
CA PRO A 138 -7.02 -21.07 5.09
C PRO A 138 -8.16 -22.09 5.19
N TRP A 139 -7.98 -23.22 5.88
CA TRP A 139 -8.96 -24.32 5.93
C TRP A 139 -10.28 -23.86 6.55
N ARG A 140 -10.21 -23.03 7.59
CA ARG A 140 -11.37 -22.39 8.22
C ARG A 140 -12.35 -21.74 7.24
N TYR A 141 -11.85 -21.18 6.14
CA TYR A 141 -12.68 -20.48 5.14
C TYR A 141 -13.06 -21.37 3.96
N LEU A 142 -12.27 -22.42 3.72
CA LEU A 142 -12.51 -23.38 2.65
C LEU A 142 -13.52 -24.45 3.06
N GLU A 143 -13.77 -24.68 4.34
CA GLU A 143 -14.78 -25.63 4.84
C GLU A 143 -16.23 -25.14 4.68
N ASN A 144 -16.43 -23.84 4.41
CA ASN A 144 -17.77 -23.27 4.25
C ASN A 144 -18.47 -23.78 2.97
N GLU A 145 -19.65 -24.38 3.13
CA GLU A 145 -20.40 -25.07 2.06
C GLU A 145 -20.85 -24.15 0.91
N THR A 146 -20.96 -22.85 1.17
CA THR A 146 -21.43 -21.84 0.20
C THR A 146 -20.51 -21.64 -1.02
N SER A 147 -19.32 -22.25 -1.05
CA SER A 147 -18.32 -22.08 -2.11
C SER A 147 -17.75 -23.39 -2.65
N ALA A 148 -18.49 -24.50 -2.61
CA ALA A 148 -17.97 -25.85 -2.89
C ALA A 148 -17.03 -25.98 -4.11
N LEU A 149 -17.32 -25.30 -5.23
CA LEU A 149 -16.52 -25.40 -6.46
C LEU A 149 -15.21 -24.60 -6.42
N MET A 150 -15.22 -23.38 -5.84
CA MET A 150 -14.00 -22.59 -5.63
C MET A 150 -13.16 -23.18 -4.50
N ALA A 151 -13.81 -23.60 -3.41
CA ALA A 151 -13.17 -24.28 -2.30
C ALA A 151 -12.46 -25.56 -2.78
N TYR A 152 -13.08 -26.35 -3.66
CA TYR A 152 -12.45 -27.54 -4.24
C TYR A 152 -11.13 -27.22 -4.97
N GLY A 153 -11.11 -26.16 -5.79
CA GLY A 153 -9.90 -25.71 -6.49
C GLY A 153 -8.77 -25.33 -5.53
N TYR A 154 -9.09 -24.61 -4.45
CA TYR A 154 -8.11 -24.28 -3.40
C TYR A 154 -7.64 -25.51 -2.64
N ARG A 155 -8.55 -26.41 -2.25
CA ARG A 155 -8.23 -27.66 -1.53
C ARG A 155 -7.30 -28.58 -2.33
N MET A 156 -7.39 -28.55 -3.67
CA MET A 156 -6.48 -29.33 -4.54
C MET A 156 -5.08 -28.73 -4.61
N GLN A 157 -4.94 -27.41 -4.40
CA GLN A 157 -3.64 -26.72 -4.43
C GLN A 157 -2.97 -26.66 -3.05
N LEU A 158 -3.76 -26.78 -1.98
CA LEU A 158 -3.28 -26.68 -0.62
C LEU A 158 -2.94 -28.07 -0.07
N ALA A 159 -1.72 -28.24 0.46
CA ALA A 159 -1.37 -29.47 1.16
C ALA A 159 -2.29 -29.65 2.38
N ARG A 160 -2.74 -30.89 2.65
CA ARG A 160 -3.70 -31.19 3.74
C ARG A 160 -3.21 -30.78 5.13
N ASP A 161 -1.91 -30.66 5.30
CA ASP A 161 -1.19 -30.28 6.51
C ASP A 161 -0.69 -28.83 6.50
N ALA A 162 -0.99 -28.06 5.45
CA ALA A 162 -0.59 -26.67 5.35
C ALA A 162 -1.26 -25.85 6.46
N ARG A 163 -0.44 -25.31 7.36
CA ARG A 163 -0.89 -24.42 8.44
C ARG A 163 -1.41 -23.12 7.85
N HIS A 164 -0.62 -22.50 6.97
CA HIS A 164 -0.96 -21.27 6.28
C HIS A 164 -1.13 -21.48 4.76
N GLY A 165 -1.81 -20.58 4.08
CA GLY A 165 -2.00 -20.70 2.64
C GLY A 165 -2.67 -19.50 1.98
N ARG A 166 -2.79 -19.54 0.66
CA ARG A 166 -3.40 -18.45 -0.12
C ARG A 166 -4.85 -18.77 -0.49
N ILE A 167 -5.67 -17.73 -0.51
CA ILE A 167 -7.00 -17.71 -1.13
C ILE A 167 -7.04 -16.52 -2.08
N ASP A 168 -7.60 -16.70 -3.29
CA ASP A 168 -7.79 -15.62 -4.25
C ASP A 168 -9.28 -15.25 -4.34
N ILE A 169 -9.55 -13.96 -4.26
CA ILE A 169 -10.88 -13.39 -4.35
C ILE A 169 -11.00 -12.68 -5.70
N VAL A 170 -11.84 -13.19 -6.60
CA VAL A 170 -12.10 -12.52 -7.89
C VAL A 170 -12.85 -11.23 -7.62
N THR A 171 -12.27 -10.07 -7.95
CA THR A 171 -12.88 -8.77 -7.59
C THR A 171 -13.87 -8.27 -8.64
N ARG A 172 -13.74 -8.72 -9.89
CA ARG A 172 -14.58 -8.29 -11.02
C ARG A 172 -16.10 -8.42 -10.77
N PRO A 173 -16.63 -9.55 -10.24
CA PRO A 173 -18.06 -9.68 -9.94
C PRO A 173 -18.60 -8.59 -9.01
N TYR A 174 -17.74 -8.06 -8.13
CA TYR A 174 -18.08 -7.04 -7.15
C TYR A 174 -17.91 -5.61 -7.68
N ARG A 175 -17.46 -5.43 -8.94
CA ARG A 175 -17.12 -4.13 -9.53
C ARG A 175 -16.10 -3.34 -8.70
N VAL A 176 -15.19 -4.05 -8.04
CA VAL A 176 -14.10 -3.46 -7.27
C VAL A 176 -12.80 -3.63 -8.04
N ASP A 177 -12.11 -2.51 -8.25
CA ASP A 177 -10.74 -2.48 -8.79
C ASP A 177 -9.77 -3.18 -7.82
N VAL A 178 -8.97 -4.12 -8.33
CA VAL A 178 -8.18 -5.02 -7.46
C VAL A 178 -7.02 -4.30 -6.78
N GLU A 179 -6.38 -3.38 -7.49
CA GLU A 179 -5.31 -2.52 -6.96
C GLU A 179 -5.87 -1.66 -5.84
N THR A 180 -7.02 -1.01 -6.06
CA THR A 180 -7.71 -0.22 -5.03
C THR A 180 -8.06 -1.07 -3.82
N ALA A 181 -8.65 -2.26 -4.02
CA ALA A 181 -9.00 -3.18 -2.93
C ALA A 181 -7.77 -3.56 -2.10
N CYS A 182 -6.66 -3.87 -2.76
CA CYS A 182 -5.41 -4.24 -2.12
C CYS A 182 -4.78 -3.08 -1.35
N GLU A 183 -4.75 -1.87 -1.92
CA GLU A 183 -4.28 -0.65 -1.26
C GLU A 183 -5.06 -0.38 0.04
N ILE A 184 -6.39 -0.45 -0.03
CA ILE A 184 -7.25 -0.19 1.12
C ILE A 184 -7.13 -1.28 2.18
N ALA A 185 -7.06 -2.54 1.76
CA ALA A 185 -6.85 -3.65 2.67
C ALA A 185 -5.51 -3.54 3.40
N ARG A 186 -4.44 -3.13 2.71
CA ARG A 186 -3.13 -2.86 3.33
C ARG A 186 -3.20 -1.72 4.32
N GLU A 187 -3.83 -0.61 3.97
CA GLU A 187 -3.97 0.53 4.88
C GLU A 187 -4.78 0.17 6.14
N LEU A 188 -5.88 -0.57 6.00
CA LEU A 188 -6.68 -1.03 7.14
C LEU A 188 -5.92 -2.06 7.99
N ARG A 189 -5.10 -2.91 7.37
CA ARG A 189 -4.32 -3.94 8.06
C ARG A 189 -3.18 -3.37 8.91
N LYS A 190 -2.66 -2.17 8.59
CA LYS A 190 -1.60 -1.50 9.36
C LYS A 190 -2.02 -1.17 10.80
N ASP A 191 -3.31 -0.99 11.04
CA ASP A 191 -3.85 -0.68 12.37
C ASP A 191 -3.91 -1.93 13.29
N CYS A 192 -3.64 -3.14 12.76
CA CYS A 192 -3.73 -4.40 13.50
C CYS A 192 -2.36 -4.86 14.01
N ALA A 193 -2.28 -5.21 15.30
CA ALA A 193 -1.05 -5.57 15.99
C ALA A 193 -0.50 -6.95 15.57
N GLU A 194 -1.32 -7.79 14.95
CA GLU A 194 -0.91 -9.14 14.58
C GLU A 194 0.20 -9.13 13.52
N PRO A 195 1.10 -10.13 13.53
CA PRO A 195 2.12 -10.31 12.50
C PRO A 195 1.58 -10.28 11.07
N TRP A 196 2.26 -9.50 10.22
CA TRP A 196 1.90 -9.22 8.83
C TRP A 196 3.19 -9.05 8.00
N ILE A 197 3.19 -9.60 6.79
CA ILE A 197 4.30 -9.57 5.84
C ILE A 197 3.96 -8.52 4.77
N GLU A 198 4.51 -7.32 4.91
CA GLU A 198 4.14 -6.16 4.09
C GLU A 198 4.46 -6.30 2.61
N ASP A 199 5.60 -6.91 2.33
CA ASP A 199 6.15 -7.16 1.01
C ASP A 199 5.69 -8.51 0.44
N TRP A 200 4.67 -9.14 1.03
CA TRP A 200 4.21 -10.43 0.55
C TRP A 200 3.70 -10.36 -0.90
N SER A 201 4.16 -11.31 -1.70
CA SER A 201 3.71 -11.50 -3.07
C SER A 201 3.54 -12.99 -3.36
N ALA A 202 2.91 -13.33 -4.48
CA ALA A 202 2.81 -14.73 -4.87
C ALA A 202 4.13 -15.39 -5.25
N ALA A 203 5.18 -14.59 -5.50
CA ALA A 203 6.53 -15.09 -5.72
C ALA A 203 7.25 -15.42 -4.41
N THR A 204 6.71 -14.98 -3.26
CA THR A 204 7.25 -15.30 -1.94
C THR A 204 7.07 -16.79 -1.65
N SER A 205 8.17 -17.49 -1.43
CA SER A 205 8.15 -18.93 -1.17
C SER A 205 7.59 -19.24 0.22
N ALA A 206 7.02 -20.44 0.39
CA ALA A 206 6.50 -20.89 1.68
C ALA A 206 7.59 -20.90 2.77
N ALA A 207 8.82 -21.26 2.42
CA ALA A 207 9.95 -21.25 3.36
C ALA A 207 10.27 -19.85 3.91
N VAL A 208 10.19 -18.82 3.05
CA VAL A 208 10.38 -17.43 3.47
C VAL A 208 9.25 -17.00 4.40
N VAL A 209 8.00 -17.38 4.11
CA VAL A 209 6.87 -17.07 4.99
C VAL A 209 7.03 -17.73 6.36
N GLU A 210 7.34 -19.02 6.40
CA GLU A 210 7.60 -19.75 7.66
C GLU A 210 8.77 -19.17 8.46
N GLN A 211 9.81 -18.67 7.79
CA GLN A 211 10.90 -17.98 8.46
C GLN A 211 10.41 -16.68 9.12
N ARG A 212 9.70 -15.83 8.37
CA ARG A 212 9.17 -14.56 8.90
C ARG A 212 8.20 -14.77 10.06
N LEU A 213 7.34 -15.78 9.98
CA LEU A 213 6.43 -16.13 11.06
C LEU A 213 7.18 -16.53 12.34
N ARG A 214 8.23 -17.35 12.22
CA ARG A 214 9.09 -17.69 13.36
C ARG A 214 9.81 -16.48 13.94
N GLU A 215 10.27 -15.55 13.10
CA GLU A 215 10.86 -14.29 13.57
C GLU A 215 9.86 -13.46 14.40
N PHE A 216 8.60 -13.38 13.94
CA PHE A 216 7.55 -12.69 14.69
C PHE A 216 7.22 -13.37 16.03
N GLU A 217 7.18 -14.71 16.07
CA GLU A 217 6.96 -15.47 17.31
C GLU A 217 8.10 -15.27 18.32
N LEU A 218 9.35 -15.26 17.85
CA LEU A 218 10.53 -14.99 18.69
C LEU A 218 10.50 -13.57 19.25
N LEU A 219 10.15 -12.57 18.44
CA LEU A 219 10.00 -11.19 18.89
C LEU A 219 8.89 -11.05 19.93
N ALA A 220 7.75 -11.72 19.73
CA ALA A 220 6.66 -11.73 20.69
C ALA A 220 7.06 -12.39 22.02
N ALA A 221 7.77 -13.51 21.98
CA ALA A 221 8.28 -14.18 23.18
C ALA A 221 9.29 -13.29 23.95
N THR A 222 10.20 -12.64 23.23
CA THR A 222 11.21 -11.74 23.83
C THR A 222 10.58 -10.50 24.48
N GLN A 223 9.48 -9.98 23.94
CA GLN A 223 8.74 -8.86 24.53
C GLN A 223 8.00 -9.26 25.82
N LEU A 224 7.58 -10.52 25.96
CA LEU A 224 6.97 -11.04 27.18
C LEU A 224 8.00 -11.31 28.30
N GLU A 225 9.25 -11.58 27.95
CA GLU A 225 10.33 -11.86 28.90
C GLU A 225 11.05 -10.60 29.41
N ALA A 226 10.61 -9.41 28.98
CA ALA A 226 11.08 -8.15 29.53
C ALA A 226 10.77 -8.11 31.05
N PRO A 227 11.79 -7.97 31.91
CA PRO A 227 11.56 -7.95 33.36
C PRO A 227 10.61 -6.80 33.72
N PRO A 228 9.67 -7.01 34.65
CA PRO A 228 8.79 -5.93 35.10
C PRO A 228 9.66 -4.76 35.57
N PRO A 229 9.31 -3.50 35.24
CA PRO A 229 10.06 -2.36 35.74
C PRO A 229 10.09 -2.46 37.26
N THR A 230 11.30 -2.63 37.80
CA THR A 230 11.54 -2.68 39.24
C THR A 230 10.82 -1.51 39.88
N PRO A 231 9.93 -1.71 40.86
CA PRO A 231 9.26 -0.61 41.56
C PRO A 231 10.24 0.06 42.54
N ALA A 232 11.36 0.56 42.03
CA ALA A 232 12.26 1.44 42.75
C ALA A 232 11.87 2.86 42.38
N VAL A 233 11.04 3.50 43.22
CA VAL A 233 10.88 4.98 43.41
C VAL A 233 9.62 5.32 44.22
N ARG A 234 8.70 4.38 44.52
CA ARG A 234 7.54 4.68 45.40
C ARG A 234 7.80 4.55 46.91
N ALA A 235 8.93 3.98 47.33
CA ALA A 235 9.22 3.78 48.76
C ALA A 235 9.88 4.98 49.45
N THR A 236 10.48 5.92 48.73
CA THR A 236 11.24 7.04 49.34
C THR A 236 10.39 8.26 49.70
N LEU A 237 9.13 8.34 49.22
CA LEU A 237 8.23 9.47 49.56
C LEU A 237 7.29 9.19 50.75
N GLN A 238 7.22 7.94 51.23
CA GLN A 238 6.32 7.56 52.34
C GLN A 238 7.02 7.49 53.71
N ALA A 239 8.35 7.56 53.74
CA ALA A 239 9.12 7.63 54.99
C ALA A 239 9.19 9.05 55.57
N ASP A 240 9.09 10.09 54.73
CA ASP A 240 9.21 11.49 55.17
C ASP A 240 7.89 12.05 55.73
N SER A 241 6.75 11.42 55.43
CA SER A 241 5.43 11.88 55.90
C SER A 241 5.09 11.41 57.32
N ARG A 242 5.87 10.49 57.92
CA ARG A 242 5.58 9.92 59.25
C ARG A 242 6.38 10.54 60.40
N GLN A 243 7.36 11.40 60.12
CA GLN A 243 8.15 12.06 61.16
C GLN A 243 7.68 13.48 61.54
N HIS A 244 6.66 14.03 60.88
CA HIS A 244 6.14 15.39 61.17
C HIS A 244 4.78 15.44 61.88
N SER A 245 4.25 14.32 62.36
CA SER A 245 2.97 14.28 63.10
C SER A 245 3.08 13.85 64.56
N ALA A 246 4.29 13.88 65.14
CA ALA A 246 4.52 13.55 66.55
C ALA A 246 5.32 14.66 67.27
N SER A 247 4.89 15.90 67.17
CA SER A 247 5.13 16.93 68.19
C SER A 247 4.09 18.04 68.07
N GLY A 248 3.08 17.99 68.92
CA GLY A 248 2.01 18.97 69.02
C GLY A 248 1.04 18.55 70.11
#